data_AF-A0A2C5ZQ53-F1
#
_entry.id   AF-A0A2C5ZQ53-F1
#
_cell.length_a   1.000
_cell.length_b   1.000
_cell.length_c   1.000
_cell.angle_alpha   90.00
_cell.angle_beta   90.00
_cell.angle_gamma   90.00
#
_symmetry.space_group_name_H-M   'P 1'
#
loop_
_entity.id
_entity.type
_entity.pdbx_description
1 polymer ?
#
loop_
_entity_poly.entity_id
_entity_poly.type
_entity_poly.pdbx_seq_one_letter_code
_entity_poly.pdbx_strand_id
1 'polypeptide(L)'
;MFCYLGRDKEKETASQKRCCFRRRRELAVDYAGTTSEPFSATMPVPGPIPEDPMEKIKYHEKLVYNAREIQKLLNQRLTEKMEEDKKRDEAAKSGTTSKVNEEKEEANYGEDVEGHD
;
A
#
# COMPACT_ATOMS: atom_id res chain seq x y z
N MET A 1 -39.54 -15.07 4.60
CA MET A 1 -39.28 -14.23 5.78
C MET A 1 -39.02 -12.82 5.28
N PHE A 2 -40.08 -12.02 5.18
CA PHE A 2 -40.02 -10.60 4.83
C PHE A 2 -40.81 -9.88 5.92
N CYS A 3 -40.13 -9.08 6.74
CA CYS A 3 -40.78 -8.22 7.71
C CYS A 3 -40.44 -6.77 7.34
N TYR A 4 -41.44 -6.06 6.83
CA TYR A 4 -41.48 -4.60 6.76
C TYR A 4 -41.89 -4.06 8.12
N LEU A 5 -41.04 -3.23 8.74
CA LEU A 5 -41.32 -2.33 9.86
C LEU A 5 -40.33 -1.17 9.66
N GLY A 6 -40.63 0.11 9.75
CA GLY A 6 -41.78 0.88 10.18
C GLY A 6 -41.28 2.33 10.15
N ARG A 7 -42.12 3.25 9.68
CA ARG A 7 -41.78 4.66 9.52
C ARG A 7 -42.07 5.38 10.84
N ASP A 8 -41.05 5.58 11.67
CA ASP A 8 -41.17 6.36 12.90
C ASP A 8 -40.62 7.78 12.77
N LYS A 9 -41.41 8.70 13.34
CA LYS A 9 -41.29 10.15 13.27
C LYS A 9 -40.13 10.71 14.11
N GLU A 10 -39.62 11.83 13.60
CA GLU A 10 -39.19 13.03 14.34
C GLU A 10 -38.53 12.80 15.71
N LYS A 11 -37.19 12.85 15.74
CA LYS A 11 -36.46 13.70 16.69
C LYS A 11 -35.28 14.34 15.98
N GLU A 12 -35.52 15.54 15.49
CA GLU A 12 -34.51 16.48 15.01
C GLU A 12 -33.59 16.85 16.19
N THR A 13 -32.57 16.03 16.46
CA THR A 13 -31.55 16.39 17.44
C THR A 13 -30.62 17.42 16.81
N ALA A 14 -30.66 18.65 17.35
CA ALA A 14 -29.77 19.77 17.04
C ALA A 14 -28.26 19.46 17.18
N SER A 15 -27.89 18.22 17.53
CA SER A 15 -26.52 17.70 17.53
C SER A 15 -25.98 17.38 16.13
N GLN A 16 -26.84 17.22 15.12
CA GLN A 16 -26.43 16.86 13.76
C GLN A 16 -26.01 18.08 12.90
N LYS A 17 -26.29 19.30 13.37
CA LYS A 17 -25.93 20.55 12.66
C LYS A 17 -24.49 21.00 12.94
N ARG A 18 -23.72 20.29 13.79
CA ARG A 18 -22.27 20.54 14.01
C ARG A 18 -21.35 19.46 13.44
N CYS A 19 -21.87 18.30 13.02
CA CYS A 19 -21.04 17.24 12.41
C CYS A 19 -20.64 17.54 10.96
N CYS A 20 -21.28 18.50 10.29
CA CYS A 20 -20.89 18.92 8.93
C CYS A 20 -19.75 19.95 8.94
N PHE A 21 -19.23 20.36 10.11
CA PHE A 21 -18.15 21.31 10.23
C PHE A 21 -16.80 20.63 9.91
N ARG A 22 -16.48 20.60 8.62
CA ARG A 22 -15.19 20.20 8.02
C ARG A 22 -14.80 18.72 8.20
N ARG A 23 -15.34 17.85 7.35
CA ARG A 23 -14.64 16.59 7.03
C ARG A 23 -13.32 16.94 6.36
N ARG A 24 -12.23 16.87 7.14
CA ARG A 24 -10.86 16.91 6.60
C ARG A 24 -10.74 15.78 5.58
N ARG A 25 -10.37 16.11 4.36
CA ARG A 25 -10.12 15.10 3.32
C ARG A 25 -8.74 14.53 3.56
N GLU A 26 -8.60 13.23 3.35
CA GLU A 26 -7.35 12.52 3.57
C GLU A 26 -7.13 11.56 2.39
N LEU A 27 -5.86 11.42 1.97
CA LEU A 27 -5.43 10.38 1.06
C LEU A 27 -5.05 9.18 1.91
N ALA A 28 -5.82 8.11 1.80
CA ALA A 28 -5.59 6.88 2.53
C ALA A 28 -5.22 5.76 1.55
N VAL A 29 -4.31 4.90 1.98
CA VAL A 29 -3.95 3.66 1.29
C VAL A 29 -3.96 2.55 2.33
N ASP A 30 -4.70 1.50 2.02
CA ASP A 30 -4.75 0.27 2.80
C ASP A 30 -4.21 -0.86 1.95
N TYR A 31 -3.24 -1.58 2.48
CA TYR A 31 -2.67 -2.78 1.87
C TYR A 31 -2.96 -3.99 2.74
N ALA A 32 -3.53 -5.03 2.13
CA ALA A 32 -3.78 -6.31 2.75
C ALA A 32 -3.18 -7.41 1.87
N GLY A 33 -2.19 -8.13 2.39
CA GLY A 33 -1.63 -9.33 1.79
C GLY A 33 -2.18 -10.59 2.45
N THR A 34 -2.13 -11.73 1.76
CA THR A 34 -2.52 -13.04 2.32
C THR A 34 -1.42 -13.67 3.18
N THR A 35 -0.17 -13.31 2.92
CA THR A 35 1.03 -13.85 3.58
C THR A 35 1.73 -12.83 4.47
N SER A 36 1.31 -11.57 4.43
CA SER A 36 1.97 -10.44 5.10
C SER A 36 0.99 -9.64 5.95
N GLU A 37 1.52 -9.00 7.01
CA GLU A 37 0.74 -8.12 7.87
C GLU A 37 0.20 -6.91 7.09
N PRO A 38 -1.08 -6.56 7.25
CA PRO A 38 -1.66 -5.40 6.59
C PRO A 38 -1.01 -4.11 7.09
N PHE A 39 -0.92 -3.11 6.20
CA PHE A 39 -0.47 -1.77 6.58
C PHE A 39 -1.36 -0.71 5.97
N SER A 40 -1.51 0.40 6.68
CA SER A 40 -2.30 1.55 6.26
C SER A 40 -1.48 2.83 6.36
N ALA A 41 -1.59 3.72 5.38
CA ALA A 41 -0.95 5.02 5.37
C ALA A 41 -1.97 6.10 5.06
N THR A 42 -1.90 7.22 5.77
CA THR A 42 -2.82 8.35 5.59
C THR A 42 -2.04 9.66 5.50
N MET A 43 -2.34 10.48 4.50
CA MET A 43 -1.83 11.84 4.36
C MET A 43 -2.97 12.87 4.32
N PRO A 44 -2.77 14.06 4.90
CA PRO A 44 -3.79 15.08 4.91
C PRO A 44 -3.95 15.74 3.54
N VAL A 45 -5.18 15.84 3.04
CA VAL A 45 -5.45 16.69 1.87
C VAL A 45 -5.55 18.14 2.38
N PRO A 46 -4.95 19.12 1.66
CA PRO A 46 -5.22 20.53 1.92
C PRO A 46 -6.73 20.82 1.91
N GLY A 47 -7.15 21.94 2.50
CA GLY A 47 -8.56 22.25 2.78
C GLY A 47 -9.50 22.36 1.55
N PRO A 48 -10.49 23.27 1.54
CA PRO A 48 -11.32 23.44 0.35
C PRO A 48 -10.44 23.80 -0.85
N ILE A 49 -10.84 23.34 -2.04
CA ILE A 49 -10.16 23.69 -3.29
C ILE A 49 -10.36 25.21 -3.47
N PRO A 50 -9.28 25.99 -3.57
CA PRO A 50 -9.40 27.43 -3.76
C PRO A 50 -9.93 27.76 -5.16
N GLU A 51 -10.67 28.87 -5.26
CA GLU A 51 -11.23 29.35 -6.53
C GLU A 51 -10.20 30.14 -7.34
N ASP A 52 -9.24 30.78 -6.67
CA ASP A 52 -8.16 31.51 -7.32
C ASP A 52 -7.23 30.56 -8.12
N PRO A 53 -6.93 30.86 -9.40
CA PRO A 53 -6.09 29.99 -10.23
C PRO A 53 -4.70 29.71 -9.67
N MET A 54 -4.04 30.71 -9.05
CA MET A 54 -2.68 30.56 -8.51
C MET A 54 -2.69 29.73 -7.23
N GLU A 55 -3.68 29.93 -6.37
CA GLU A 55 -3.87 29.09 -5.19
C GLU A 55 -4.24 27.66 -5.55
N LYS A 56 -5.00 27.47 -6.64
CA LYS A 56 -5.37 26.14 -7.15
C LYS A 56 -4.16 25.36 -7.64
N ILE A 57 -3.21 26.01 -8.30
CA ILE A 57 -1.93 25.38 -8.68
C ILE A 57 -1.20 24.88 -7.42
N LYS A 58 -1.04 25.73 -6.40
CA LYS A 58 -0.39 25.35 -5.13
C LYS A 58 -1.13 24.21 -4.42
N TYR A 59 -2.46 24.22 -4.46
CA TYR A 59 -3.27 23.12 -3.92
C TYR A 59 -2.96 21.80 -4.62
N HIS A 60 -2.89 21.80 -5.95
CA HIS A 60 -2.56 20.61 -6.73
C HIS A 60 -1.11 20.16 -6.53
N GLU A 61 -0.15 21.07 -6.45
CA GLU A 61 1.25 20.75 -6.13
C GLU A 61 1.36 20.01 -4.80
N LYS A 62 0.65 20.50 -3.78
CA LYS A 62 0.62 19.86 -2.46
C LYS A 62 -0.07 18.49 -2.49
N LEU A 63 -1.13 18.35 -3.28
CA LEU A 63 -1.81 17.06 -3.46
C LEU A 63 -0.89 16.04 -4.14
N VAL A 64 -0.20 16.45 -5.21
CA VAL A 64 0.76 15.59 -5.94
C VAL A 64 1.94 15.23 -5.04
N TYR A 65 2.44 16.17 -4.24
CA TYR A 65 3.47 15.90 -3.25
C TYR A 65 3.03 14.82 -2.26
N ASN A 66 1.85 14.97 -1.65
CA ASN A 66 1.33 13.98 -0.70
C ASN A 66 1.17 12.59 -1.33
N ALA A 67 0.71 12.52 -2.59
CA ALA A 67 0.59 11.26 -3.31
C ALA A 67 1.96 10.59 -3.54
N ARG A 68 2.98 11.37 -3.93
CA ARG A 68 4.35 10.86 -4.10
C ARG A 68 4.95 10.37 -2.78
N GLU A 69 4.68 11.05 -1.66
CA GLU A 69 5.15 10.60 -0.35
C GLU A 69 4.49 9.30 0.11
N ILE A 70 3.18 9.13 -0.10
CA ILE A 70 2.52 7.84 0.16
C ILE A 70 3.13 6.74 -0.72
N GLN A 71 3.36 7.03 -2.00
CA GLN A 71 3.96 6.05 -2.90
C GLN A 71 5.36 5.62 -2.44
N LYS A 72 6.20 6.57 -2.00
CA LYS A 72 7.52 6.28 -1.44
C LYS A 72 7.42 5.39 -0.22
N LEU A 73 6.53 5.73 0.72
CA LEU A 73 6.33 4.96 1.95
C LEU A 73 5.85 3.54 1.63
N LEU A 74 4.93 3.39 0.68
CA LEU A 74 4.44 2.09 0.22
C LEU A 74 5.56 1.26 -0.39
N ASN A 75 6.34 1.83 -1.31
CA ASN A 75 7.46 1.14 -1.94
C ASN A 75 8.51 0.72 -0.91
N GLN A 76 8.86 1.61 0.03
CA GLN A 76 9.79 1.28 1.11
C GLN A 76 9.27 0.10 1.93
N ARG A 77 8.00 0.14 2.35
CA ARG A 77 7.42 -0.91 3.19
C ARG A 77 7.35 -2.25 2.47
N LEU A 78 7.01 -2.25 1.18
CA LEU A 78 7.01 -3.46 0.37
C LEU A 78 8.42 -4.02 0.17
N THR A 79 9.42 -3.16 -0.06
CA THR A 79 10.82 -3.59 -0.18
C THR A 79 11.33 -4.21 1.11
N GLU A 80 11.10 -3.57 2.26
CA GLU A 80 11.43 -4.13 3.58
C GLU A 80 10.79 -5.52 3.77
N LYS A 81 9.52 -5.66 3.38
CA LYS A 81 8.81 -6.94 3.46
C LYS A 81 9.36 -8.01 2.53
N MET A 82 9.75 -7.65 1.30
CA MET A 82 10.41 -8.58 0.39
C MET A 82 11.78 -9.04 0.92
N GLU A 83 12.53 -8.15 1.57
CA GLU A 83 13.80 -8.51 2.19
C GLU A 83 13.61 -9.42 3.41
N GLU A 84 12.60 -9.15 4.25
CA GLU A 84 12.18 -10.03 5.35
C GLU A 84 11.78 -11.41 4.83
N ASP A 85 10.95 -11.46 3.78
CA ASP A 85 10.48 -12.69 3.14
C ASP A 85 11.65 -13.48 2.54
N LYS A 86 12.58 -12.82 1.85
CA LYS A 86 13.77 -13.46 1.28
C LYS A 86 14.64 -14.11 2.35
N LYS A 87 14.89 -13.42 3.47
CA LYS A 87 15.65 -13.97 4.60
C LYS A 87 14.94 -15.16 5.25
N ARG A 88 13.60 -15.10 5.37
CA ARG A 88 12.80 -16.22 5.88
C ARG A 88 12.90 -17.43 4.96
N ASP A 89 12.81 -17.23 3.65
CA ASP A 89 12.87 -18.31 2.68
C ASP A 89 14.28 -18.92 2.60
N GLU A 90 15.34 -18.10 2.73
CA GLU A 90 16.73 -18.58 2.85
C GLU A 90 16.94 -19.38 4.15
N ALA A 91 16.39 -18.93 5.28
CA ALA A 91 16.43 -19.67 6.55
C ALA A 91 15.60 -20.97 6.51
N ALA A 92 14.48 -20.99 5.78
CA ALA A 92 13.68 -22.20 5.59
C ALA A 92 14.40 -23.23 4.71
N LYS A 93 15.16 -22.78 3.70
CA LYS A 93 16.01 -23.64 2.86
C LYS A 93 17.23 -24.21 3.60
N SER A 94 17.77 -23.49 4.59
CA SER A 94 18.88 -24.01 5.40
C SER A 94 18.44 -25.05 6.44
N GLY A 95 17.18 -25.01 6.88
CA GLY A 95 16.63 -25.97 7.86
C GLY A 95 16.14 -27.29 7.27
N THR A 96 15.76 -27.34 6.00
CA THR A 96 15.24 -28.57 5.36
C THR A 96 15.70 -28.64 3.90
N THR A 97 16.74 -29.43 3.62
CA THR A 97 17.12 -29.92 2.27
C THR A 97 17.61 -28.90 1.22
N SER A 98 18.64 -28.10 1.50
CA SER A 98 19.48 -27.50 0.45
C SER A 98 20.96 -27.69 0.71
N LYS A 99 21.34 -28.94 1.02
CA LYS A 99 22.68 -29.46 0.74
C LYS A 99 22.68 -30.16 -0.63
N VAL A 100 21.94 -29.62 -1.59
CA VAL A 100 22.04 -30.03 -3.00
C VAL A 100 23.24 -29.29 -3.57
N ASN A 101 24.39 -29.92 -3.32
CA ASN A 101 25.69 -29.77 -3.94
C ASN A 101 25.88 -28.63 -4.96
N GLU A 102 26.27 -27.45 -4.49
CA GLU A 102 26.67 -26.29 -5.33
C GLU A 102 27.81 -26.66 -6.30
N GLU A 103 28.71 -27.59 -5.94
CA GLU A 103 29.75 -28.11 -6.85
C GLU A 103 29.18 -28.83 -8.09
N LYS A 104 27.94 -29.34 -8.01
CA LYS A 104 27.27 -30.02 -9.14
C LYS A 104 26.54 -29.04 -10.06
N GLU A 105 26.25 -27.82 -9.59
CA GLU A 105 25.65 -26.74 -10.37
C GLU A 105 26.71 -25.99 -11.19
N GLU A 106 27.92 -25.74 -10.66
CA GLU A 106 29.02 -25.10 -11.42
C GLU A 106 29.55 -25.94 -12.59
N ALA A 107 29.54 -27.27 -12.46
CA ALA A 107 30.00 -28.18 -13.52
C ALA A 107 29.08 -28.20 -14.77
N ASN A 108 27.85 -27.64 -14.69
CA ASN A 108 26.91 -27.53 -15.81
C ASN A 108 26.89 -26.14 -16.44
N TYR A 109 27.72 -25.21 -15.95
CA TYR A 109 27.85 -23.84 -16.47
C TYR A 109 29.24 -23.55 -17.06
N GLY A 110 29.96 -24.59 -17.46
CA GLY A 110 31.27 -24.46 -18.08
C GLY A 110 31.36 -25.27 -19.36
N GLU A 111 30.95 -24.66 -20.49
CA GLU A 111 31.62 -24.66 -21.80
C GLU A 111 30.66 -24.04 -22.83
N ASP A 112 30.83 -22.74 -23.14
CA ASP A 112 30.40 -22.21 -24.43
C ASP A 112 31.22 -22.97 -25.49
N VAL A 113 30.67 -24.06 -26.03
CA VAL A 113 31.24 -24.69 -27.22
C VAL A 113 30.86 -23.80 -28.40
N GLU A 114 31.70 -22.80 -28.65
CA GLU A 114 31.86 -22.24 -29.98
C GLU A 114 32.12 -23.40 -30.97
N GLY A 115 31.26 -23.55 -31.97
CA GLY A 115 31.57 -24.25 -33.22
C GLY A 115 30.59 -25.34 -33.64
N HIS A 116 29.71 -25.02 -34.60
CA HIS A 116 29.58 -25.80 -35.83
C HIS A 116 28.89 -24.99 -36.96
N ASP A 117 29.69 -24.70 -37.99
CA ASP A 117 29.44 -24.30 -39.40
C ASP A 117 28.50 -23.15 -39.79
#